data_AF-A0A8T4FDC8-F1
#
_entry.id   AF-A0A8T4FDC8-F1
#
_cell.length_a   1.000
_cell.length_b   1.000
_cell.length_c   1.000
_cell.angle_alpha   90.00
_cell.angle_beta   90.00
_cell.angle_gamma   90.00
#
_symmetry.space_group_name_H-M   'P 1'
#
loop_
_entity.id
_entity.type
_entity.pdbx_description
1 polymer ?
#
loop_
_entity_poly.entity_id
_entity_poly.type
_entity_poly.pdbx_seq_one_letter_code
_entity_poly.pdbx_strand_id
1 'polypeptide(L)'
;MRRLGLILVLAVSATSLAACGGDKTYSSVVDKVKDSKTITIGTKWDQPSLGLKKGAAPEGFDVDVAQYVVKQLAGGQDVNITWKESASSNREAFLATGTVDIIFATYSITDSRKQKVTFGGPYIVAHQDTMVRGDSADITKATDLAGKRICQAAGSNSYKRITDPPPDGKLDLDAQLV
;
A
#
# COMPACT_ATOMS: atom_id res chain seq x y z
N MET A 1 -37.49 14.59 68.40
CA MET A 1 -38.06 14.43 67.05
C MET A 1 -36.93 14.61 66.02
N ARG A 2 -36.88 13.70 65.05
CA ARG A 2 -35.87 13.55 63.99
C ARG A 2 -35.65 14.81 63.13
N ARG A 3 -34.41 14.99 62.64
CA ARG A 3 -33.96 15.26 61.23
C ARG A 3 -32.60 16.00 61.27
N LEU A 4 -31.46 15.38 60.98
CA LEU A 4 -30.87 15.00 59.68
C LEU A 4 -30.49 16.20 58.77
N GLY A 5 -29.19 16.31 58.42
CA GLY A 5 -28.65 17.13 57.33
C GLY A 5 -27.44 17.97 57.76
N LEU A 6 -26.29 18.01 57.09
CA LEU A 6 -25.87 17.50 55.79
C LEU A 6 -24.33 17.55 55.75
N ILE A 7 -23.64 16.42 55.58
CA ILE A 7 -22.24 16.37 55.10
C ILE A 7 -22.34 16.09 53.61
N LEU A 8 -21.87 17.00 52.75
CA LEU A 8 -21.57 16.66 51.36
C LEU A 8 -20.36 17.45 50.84
N VAL A 9 -19.33 16.67 50.56
CA VAL A 9 -18.07 16.99 49.88
C VAL A 9 -18.35 17.36 48.42
N LEU A 10 -17.79 18.46 47.92
CA LEU A 10 -17.60 18.68 46.47
C LEU A 10 -16.45 19.67 46.23
N ALA A 11 -15.21 19.22 46.45
CA ALA A 11 -14.03 19.87 45.92
C ALA A 11 -13.72 19.27 44.53
N VAL A 12 -14.29 19.91 43.51
CA VAL A 12 -13.96 19.65 42.10
C VAL A 12 -12.60 20.27 41.82
N SER A 13 -11.55 19.46 41.95
CA SER A 13 -10.21 19.83 41.51
C SER A 13 -10.01 19.25 40.11
N ALA A 14 -10.27 20.08 39.10
CA ALA A 14 -10.05 19.80 37.69
C ALA A 14 -8.54 19.65 37.42
N THR A 15 -8.02 18.43 37.49
CA THR A 15 -6.70 18.09 36.97
C THR A 15 -6.77 17.87 35.46
N SER A 16 -6.65 18.99 34.73
CA SER A 16 -5.88 19.12 33.49
C SER A 16 -5.82 17.89 32.57
N LEU A 17 -6.78 17.80 31.63
CA LEU A 17 -6.57 17.16 30.33
C LEU A 17 -5.54 17.97 29.53
N ALA A 18 -4.25 17.73 29.79
CA ALA A 18 -3.16 18.13 28.90
C ALA A 18 -2.48 16.86 28.38
N ALA A 19 -3.25 16.02 27.69
CA ALA A 19 -2.73 14.94 26.85
C ALA A 19 -2.93 15.30 25.38
N CYS A 20 -2.53 16.52 25.00
CA CYS A 20 -2.16 16.80 23.62
C CYS A 20 -0.77 16.20 23.41
N GLY A 21 -0.72 14.89 23.21
CA GLY A 21 0.43 14.28 22.53
C GLY A 21 0.43 14.85 21.12
N GLY A 22 1.22 15.90 20.90
CA GLY A 22 1.35 16.50 19.59
C GLY A 22 1.88 15.45 18.63
N ASP A 23 1.08 15.06 17.64
CA ASP A 23 1.54 14.23 16.54
C ASP A 23 2.71 14.97 15.88
N LYS A 24 3.93 14.47 16.12
CA LYS A 24 5.12 14.99 15.45
C LYS A 24 4.92 14.81 13.96
N THR A 25 4.87 15.92 13.24
CA THR A 25 4.88 15.92 11.78
C THR A 25 6.32 15.79 11.31
N TYR A 26 6.58 14.82 10.44
CA TYR A 26 7.89 14.59 9.87
C TYR A 26 7.95 15.12 8.44
N SER A 27 9.07 15.74 8.07
CA SER A 27 9.34 16.23 6.71
C SER A 27 9.60 15.12 5.70
N SER A 28 10.04 13.93 6.17
CA SER A 28 10.33 12.79 5.32
C SER A 28 10.16 11.45 6.06
N VAL A 29 10.00 10.38 5.28
CA VAL A 29 9.99 9.00 5.82
C VAL A 29 11.31 8.67 6.54
N VAL A 30 12.43 9.20 6.06
CA VAL A 30 13.75 9.02 6.69
C VAL A 30 13.78 9.64 8.08
N ASP A 31 13.28 10.86 8.22
CA ASP A 31 13.27 11.57 9.51
C ASP A 31 12.36 10.85 10.50
N LYS A 32 11.19 10.40 10.05
CA LYS A 32 10.27 9.58 10.85
C LYS A 32 10.96 8.31 11.35
N VAL A 33 11.50 7.50 10.43
CA VAL A 33 12.17 6.23 10.78
C VAL A 33 13.34 6.46 11.73
N LYS A 34 14.13 7.53 11.55
CA LYS A 34 15.28 7.83 12.42
C LYS A 34 14.87 8.26 13.83
N ASP A 35 13.85 9.13 13.96
CA ASP A 35 13.37 9.68 15.25
C ASP A 35 12.49 8.70 16.01
N SER A 36 11.46 8.12 15.36
CA SER A 36 10.45 7.31 16.05
C SER A 36 10.75 5.82 16.09
N LYS A 37 11.63 5.32 15.22
CA LYS A 37 11.84 3.87 14.98
C LYS A 37 10.54 3.13 14.65
N THR A 38 9.58 3.80 14.03
CA THR A 38 8.31 3.22 13.59
C THR A 38 8.03 3.59 12.13
N ILE A 39 7.36 2.68 11.42
CA ILE A 39 6.88 2.94 10.05
C ILE A 39 5.66 2.08 9.74
N THR A 40 4.72 2.63 8.98
CA THR A 40 3.61 1.87 8.40
C THR A 40 3.88 1.61 6.93
N ILE A 41 3.96 0.32 6.55
CA ILE A 41 4.27 -0.11 5.19
C ILE A 41 3.04 -0.73 4.55
N GLY A 42 2.71 -0.25 3.35
CA GLY A 42 1.71 -0.85 2.49
C GLY A 42 2.28 -2.00 1.66
N THR A 43 1.64 -3.16 1.69
CA THR A 43 1.93 -4.30 0.80
C THR A 43 0.64 -5.03 0.40
N LYS A 44 0.74 -6.06 -0.46
CA LYS A 44 -0.41 -6.89 -0.86
C LYS A 44 -0.62 -8.06 0.09
N TRP A 45 -1.83 -8.60 0.09
CA TRP A 45 -2.18 -9.80 0.86
C TRP A 45 -2.47 -11.02 -0.02
N ASP A 46 -2.48 -10.86 -1.34
CA ASP A 46 -3.06 -11.78 -2.30
C ASP A 46 -2.10 -12.24 -3.41
N GLN A 47 -0.79 -11.91 -3.32
CA GLN A 47 0.19 -12.26 -4.34
C GLN A 47 1.26 -13.20 -3.80
N PRO A 48 1.10 -14.53 -4.02
CA PRO A 48 2.10 -15.52 -3.62
C PRO A 48 3.52 -15.15 -4.06
N SER A 49 4.48 -15.38 -3.17
CA SER A 49 5.91 -15.06 -3.34
C SER A 49 6.27 -13.57 -3.45
N LEU A 50 5.29 -12.67 -3.54
CA LEU A 50 5.52 -11.22 -3.67
C LEU A 50 5.07 -10.49 -2.41
N GLY A 51 3.77 -10.51 -2.13
CA GLY A 51 3.15 -9.95 -0.94
C GLY A 51 1.91 -10.75 -0.63
N LEU A 52 2.01 -11.63 0.36
CA LEU A 52 0.96 -12.56 0.76
C LEU A 52 0.79 -12.56 2.27
N LYS A 53 -0.44 -12.49 2.77
CA LYS A 53 -0.69 -12.58 4.20
C LYS A 53 -1.05 -14.01 4.60
N LYS A 54 -0.08 -14.72 5.18
CA LYS A 54 -0.28 -16.09 5.73
C LYS A 54 -0.43 -16.15 7.25
N GLY A 55 -0.30 -15.02 7.94
CA GLY A 55 -0.40 -14.95 9.40
C GLY A 55 -0.47 -13.52 9.91
N ALA A 56 0.15 -13.27 11.06
CA ALA A 56 0.19 -11.93 11.65
C ALA A 56 0.95 -10.92 10.77
N ALA A 57 2.06 -11.35 10.17
CA ALA A 57 2.85 -10.56 9.22
C ALA A 57 2.70 -11.12 7.79
N PRO A 58 2.76 -10.25 6.76
CA PRO A 58 2.87 -10.70 5.38
C PRO A 58 4.28 -11.28 5.10
N GLU A 59 4.39 -12.04 4.02
CA GLU A 59 5.64 -12.61 3.51
C GLU A 59 5.77 -12.38 2.00
N GLY A 60 6.99 -12.52 1.49
CA GLY A 60 7.31 -12.48 0.06
C GLY A 60 8.35 -11.44 -0.30
N PHE A 61 8.71 -11.40 -1.57
CA PHE A 61 9.78 -10.56 -2.08
C PHE A 61 9.59 -9.05 -1.79
N ASP A 62 8.37 -8.51 -1.89
CA ASP A 62 8.10 -7.11 -1.57
C ASP A 62 8.34 -6.83 -0.07
N VAL A 63 8.02 -7.79 0.80
CA VAL A 63 8.21 -7.69 2.25
C VAL A 63 9.71 -7.71 2.58
N ASP A 64 10.47 -8.60 1.96
CA ASP A 64 11.92 -8.71 2.18
C ASP A 64 12.65 -7.42 1.76
N VAL A 65 12.30 -6.89 0.59
CA VAL A 65 12.85 -5.61 0.10
C VAL A 65 12.46 -4.46 1.02
N ALA A 66 11.21 -4.40 1.48
CA ALA A 66 10.75 -3.37 2.40
C ALA A 66 11.53 -3.38 3.72
N GLN A 67 11.71 -4.56 4.32
CA GLN A 67 12.47 -4.73 5.56
C GLN A 67 13.93 -4.30 5.37
N TYR A 68 14.56 -4.72 4.27
CA TYR A 68 15.92 -4.31 3.94
C TYR A 68 16.05 -2.79 3.82
N VAL A 69 15.19 -2.16 3.01
CA VAL A 69 15.23 -0.69 2.80
C VAL A 69 15.02 0.05 4.11
N VAL A 70 14.01 -0.30 4.89
CA VAL A 70 13.72 0.36 6.17
C VAL A 70 14.88 0.24 7.15
N LYS A 71 15.52 -0.93 7.23
CA LYS A 71 16.72 -1.12 8.04
C LYS A 71 17.87 -0.21 7.59
N GLN A 72 18.06 -0.01 6.28
CA GLN A 72 19.06 0.93 5.77
C GLN A 72 18.71 2.39 6.10
N LEU A 73 17.44 2.79 5.96
CA LEU A 73 16.99 4.15 6.34
C LEU A 73 17.21 4.44 7.83
N ALA A 74 17.12 3.40 8.67
CA ALA A 74 17.37 3.46 10.11
C ALA A 74 18.85 3.39 10.51
N GLY A 75 19.79 3.32 9.55
CA GLY A 75 21.22 3.19 9.86
C GLY A 75 21.60 1.82 10.44
N GLY A 76 20.89 0.76 10.02
CA GLY A 76 21.14 -0.61 10.47
C GLY A 76 20.38 -1.00 11.75
N GLN A 77 19.67 -0.06 12.39
CA GLN A 77 18.86 -0.31 13.58
C GLN A 77 17.53 -0.97 13.24
N ASP A 78 16.97 -1.71 14.20
CA ASP A 78 15.65 -2.29 14.06
C ASP A 78 14.56 -1.21 14.10
N VAL A 79 13.51 -1.43 13.31
CA VAL A 79 12.36 -0.53 13.17
C VAL A 79 11.09 -1.34 13.38
N ASN A 80 10.17 -0.81 14.17
CA ASN A 80 8.86 -1.41 14.34
C ASN A 80 7.99 -1.13 13.11
N ILE A 81 7.69 -2.18 12.35
CA ILE A 81 6.91 -2.11 11.11
C ILE A 81 5.46 -2.50 11.38
N THR A 82 4.54 -1.59 11.08
CA THR A 82 3.11 -1.89 10.97
C THR A 82 2.76 -2.17 9.50
N TRP A 83 2.20 -3.34 9.21
CA TRP A 83 1.80 -3.71 7.86
C TRP A 83 0.35 -3.36 7.58
N LYS A 84 0.08 -2.77 6.42
CA LYS A 84 -1.27 -2.50 5.93
C LYS A 84 -1.47 -3.08 4.53
N GLU A 85 -2.64 -3.65 4.26
CA GLU A 85 -2.99 -3.97 2.87
C GLU A 85 -3.00 -2.70 2.04
N SER A 86 -2.40 -2.74 0.87
CA SER A 86 -2.44 -1.67 -0.12
C SER A 86 -2.73 -2.27 -1.47
N ALA A 87 -4.01 -2.59 -1.70
CA ALA A 87 -4.51 -2.98 -3.00
C ALA A 87 -4.18 -1.90 -4.05
N SER A 88 -4.07 -2.32 -5.31
CA SER A 88 -3.60 -1.45 -6.39
C SER A 88 -4.45 -0.19 -6.60
N SER A 89 -5.73 -0.23 -6.22
CA SER A 89 -6.68 0.89 -6.32
C SER A 89 -6.52 1.95 -5.22
N ASN A 90 -5.95 1.60 -4.07
CA ASN A 90 -6.00 2.44 -2.87
C ASN A 90 -4.65 3.09 -2.52
N ARG A 91 -3.56 2.59 -3.10
CA ARG A 91 -2.19 2.92 -2.70
C ARG A 91 -1.85 4.41 -2.79
N GLU A 92 -2.25 5.11 -3.85
CA GLU A 92 -1.99 6.54 -4.00
C GLU A 92 -2.75 7.36 -2.94
N ALA A 93 -4.02 7.00 -2.68
CA ALA A 93 -4.81 7.64 -1.63
C ALA A 93 -4.24 7.35 -0.23
N PHE A 94 -3.73 6.14 0.00
CA PHE A 94 -3.14 5.78 1.28
C PHE A 94 -1.84 6.55 1.56
N LEU A 95 -1.02 6.77 0.53
CA LEU A 95 0.14 7.66 0.65
C LEU A 95 -0.28 9.11 0.89
N ALA A 96 -1.24 9.62 0.11
CA ALA A 96 -1.70 11.00 0.21
C ALA A 96 -2.32 11.33 1.58
N THR A 97 -2.95 10.35 2.23
CA THR A 97 -3.60 10.53 3.54
C THR A 97 -2.72 10.18 4.74
N GLY A 98 -1.47 9.75 4.51
CA GLY A 98 -0.58 9.27 5.59
C GLY A 98 -1.03 7.94 6.21
N THR A 99 -1.97 7.24 5.57
CA THR A 99 -2.44 5.91 5.96
C THR A 99 -1.29 4.89 5.94
N VAL A 100 -0.35 5.04 5.00
CA VAL A 100 0.93 4.33 4.96
C VAL A 100 2.03 5.34 4.66
N ASP A 101 3.22 5.08 5.16
CA ASP A 101 4.39 5.95 4.93
C ASP A 101 5.10 5.61 3.62
N ILE A 102 5.12 4.33 3.25
CA ILE A 102 5.78 3.81 2.05
C ILE A 102 5.07 2.54 1.57
N ILE A 103 5.21 2.22 0.29
CA ILE A 103 4.56 1.07 -0.34
C ILE A 103 5.58 0.18 -1.07
N PHE A 104 5.50 -1.12 -0.78
CA PHE A 104 6.20 -2.20 -1.48
C PHE A 104 5.13 -3.24 -1.87
N ALA A 105 4.68 -3.19 -3.12
CA ALA A 105 3.45 -3.88 -3.55
C ALA A 105 3.42 -4.09 -5.09
N THR A 106 4.52 -4.60 -5.67
CA THR A 106 4.73 -4.68 -7.13
C THR A 106 4.28 -3.42 -7.88
N TYR A 107 4.72 -2.27 -7.37
CA TYR A 107 4.17 -0.97 -7.77
C TYR A 107 4.86 -0.45 -9.04
N SER A 108 4.21 -0.63 -10.20
CA SER A 108 4.78 -0.18 -11.48
C SER A 108 4.99 1.33 -11.51
N ILE A 109 6.17 1.75 -11.95
CA ILE A 109 6.51 3.15 -12.18
C ILE A 109 5.90 3.57 -13.54
N THR A 110 4.99 4.53 -13.52
CA THR A 110 4.39 5.14 -14.73
C THR A 110 4.42 6.65 -14.62
N ASP A 111 4.36 7.36 -15.74
CA ASP A 111 4.41 8.83 -15.71
C ASP A 111 3.17 9.44 -15.03
N SER A 112 2.00 8.84 -15.24
CA SER A 112 0.76 9.18 -14.52
C SER A 112 0.87 9.00 -13.00
N ARG A 113 1.64 8.03 -12.51
CA ARG A 113 1.87 7.81 -11.07
C ARG A 113 2.91 8.77 -10.50
N LYS A 114 3.97 9.09 -11.26
CA LYS A 114 5.00 10.06 -10.84
C LYS A 114 4.44 11.45 -10.57
N GLN A 115 3.29 11.79 -11.15
CA GLN A 115 2.57 13.03 -10.84
C GLN A 115 1.92 13.05 -9.44
N LYS A 116 1.71 11.88 -8.83
CA LYS A 116 0.99 11.72 -7.55
C LYS A 116 1.87 11.27 -6.41
N VAL A 117 2.94 10.51 -6.70
CA VAL A 117 3.84 9.92 -5.71
C VAL A 117 5.29 9.97 -6.19
N THR A 118 6.22 9.89 -5.26
CA THR A 118 7.64 9.69 -5.55
C THR A 118 8.00 8.20 -5.51
N PHE A 119 9.01 7.80 -6.30
CA PHE A 119 9.53 6.44 -6.32
C PHE A 119 11.01 6.45 -5.93
N GLY A 120 11.42 5.50 -5.08
CA GLY A 120 12.83 5.31 -4.69
C GLY A 120 13.68 4.60 -5.75
N GLY A 121 13.08 4.19 -6.86
CA GLY A 121 13.71 3.40 -7.92
C GLY A 121 13.06 2.03 -8.10
N PRO A 122 13.38 1.32 -9.19
CA PRO A 122 12.91 -0.05 -9.41
C PRO A 122 13.72 -1.03 -8.54
N TYR A 123 13.05 -1.97 -7.89
CA TYR A 123 13.68 -3.13 -7.25
C TYR A 123 13.43 -4.44 -8.02
N ILE A 124 12.55 -4.42 -9.01
CA ILE A 124 12.29 -5.53 -9.94
C ILE A 124 11.75 -4.99 -11.26
N VAL A 125 12.17 -5.61 -12.36
CA VAL A 125 11.56 -5.40 -13.68
C VAL A 125 10.66 -6.59 -13.96
N ALA A 126 9.35 -6.38 -13.86
CA ALA A 126 8.37 -7.41 -14.18
C ALA A 126 7.96 -7.31 -15.65
N HIS A 127 7.96 -8.45 -16.34
CA HIS A 127 7.34 -8.58 -17.65
C HIS A 127 5.83 -8.77 -17.49
N GLN A 128 5.08 -8.42 -18.54
CA GLN A 128 3.64 -8.61 -18.57
C GLN A 128 3.29 -9.80 -19.45
N ASP A 129 2.35 -10.60 -18.97
CA ASP A 129 1.75 -11.71 -19.71
C ASP A 129 0.26 -11.83 -19.39
N THR A 130 -0.44 -12.74 -20.08
CA THR A 130 -1.85 -13.05 -19.88
C THR A 130 -2.01 -14.49 -19.40
N MET A 131 -2.66 -14.68 -18.26
CA MET A 131 -3.02 -16.00 -17.79
C MET A 131 -4.34 -16.44 -18.44
N VAL A 132 -4.30 -17.58 -19.14
CA VAL A 132 -5.47 -18.21 -19.78
C VAL A 132 -5.72 -19.58 -19.18
N ARG A 133 -6.88 -20.19 -19.47
CA ARG A 133 -7.13 -21.58 -19.08
C ARG A 133 -6.20 -22.52 -19.83
N GLY A 134 -5.73 -23.58 -19.16
CA GLY A 134 -4.79 -24.54 -19.77
C GLY A 134 -5.36 -25.33 -20.96
N ASP A 135 -6.68 -25.39 -21.09
CA ASP A 135 -7.40 -26.02 -22.21
C ASP A 135 -7.78 -25.02 -23.32
N SER A 136 -7.40 -23.75 -23.20
CA SER A 136 -7.73 -22.71 -24.17
C SER A 136 -6.83 -22.82 -25.41
N ALA A 137 -7.41 -23.19 -26.55
CA ALA A 137 -6.72 -23.15 -27.84
C ALA A 137 -6.88 -21.81 -28.58
N ASP A 138 -7.85 -20.97 -28.17
CA ASP A 138 -8.25 -19.76 -28.90
C ASP A 138 -7.41 -18.51 -28.58
N ILE A 139 -6.56 -18.58 -27.55
CA ILE A 139 -5.73 -17.45 -27.09
C ILE A 139 -4.30 -17.92 -27.01
N THR A 140 -3.51 -17.59 -28.04
CA THR A 140 -2.10 -18.00 -28.19
C THR A 140 -1.14 -16.82 -28.22
N LYS A 141 -1.67 -15.62 -28.46
CA LYS A 141 -0.96 -14.35 -28.45
C LYS A 141 -1.85 -13.24 -27.92
N ALA A 142 -1.25 -12.13 -27.52
CA ALA A 142 -1.97 -11.03 -26.89
C ALA A 142 -3.08 -10.42 -27.77
N THR A 143 -2.93 -10.40 -29.11
CA THR A 143 -3.95 -9.88 -30.02
C THR A 143 -5.21 -10.73 -30.12
N ASP A 144 -5.16 -12.00 -29.69
CA ASP A 144 -6.34 -12.88 -29.64
C ASP A 144 -7.33 -12.46 -28.53
N LEU A 145 -6.94 -11.51 -27.67
CA LEU A 145 -7.79 -10.94 -26.61
C LEU A 145 -8.82 -9.93 -27.15
N ALA A 146 -8.71 -9.51 -28.41
CA ALA A 146 -9.68 -8.59 -29.01
C ALA A 146 -11.10 -9.16 -28.94
N GLY A 147 -12.04 -8.36 -28.46
CA GLY A 147 -13.44 -8.73 -28.25
C GLY A 147 -13.68 -9.76 -27.13
N LYS A 148 -12.66 -10.15 -26.36
CA LYS A 148 -12.79 -11.06 -25.23
C LYS A 148 -13.12 -10.31 -23.94
N ARG A 149 -13.59 -11.07 -22.94
CA ARG A 149 -13.71 -10.61 -21.56
C ARG A 149 -12.39 -10.80 -20.84
N ILE A 150 -11.87 -9.76 -20.20
CA ILE A 150 -10.59 -9.77 -19.48
C ILE A 150 -10.85 -9.47 -18.01
N CYS A 151 -10.51 -10.41 -17.13
CA CYS A 151 -10.49 -10.16 -15.69
C CYS A 151 -9.36 -9.19 -15.35
N GLN A 152 -9.64 -8.15 -14.57
CA GLN A 152 -8.61 -7.21 -14.13
C GLN A 152 -8.47 -7.13 -12.61
N ALA A 153 -7.26 -6.86 -12.15
CA ALA A 153 -7.05 -6.31 -10.83
C ALA A 153 -7.30 -4.80 -10.89
N ALA A 154 -8.36 -4.33 -10.21
CA ALA A 154 -8.72 -2.91 -10.19
C ALA A 154 -7.54 -2.03 -9.73
N GLY A 155 -7.30 -0.94 -10.47
CA GLY A 155 -6.17 -0.02 -10.23
C GLY A 155 -4.80 -0.56 -10.66
N SER A 156 -4.72 -1.76 -11.23
CA SER A 156 -3.48 -2.28 -11.83
C SER A 156 -3.17 -1.56 -13.16
N ASN A 157 -1.92 -1.70 -13.61
CA ASN A 157 -1.51 -1.19 -14.93
C ASN A 157 -1.66 -2.25 -16.04
N SER A 158 -1.82 -3.53 -15.69
CA SER A 158 -1.66 -4.62 -16.65
C SER A 158 -2.72 -4.60 -17.75
N TYR A 159 -3.99 -4.41 -17.39
CA TYR A 159 -5.07 -4.36 -18.37
C TYR A 159 -4.95 -3.16 -19.32
N LYS A 160 -4.46 -2.02 -18.82
CA LYS A 160 -4.23 -0.80 -19.62
C LYS A 160 -3.21 -1.01 -20.72
N ARG A 161 -2.16 -1.80 -20.45
CA ARG A 161 -1.19 -2.14 -21.50
C ARG A 161 -1.81 -2.92 -22.67
N ILE A 162 -2.97 -3.54 -22.47
CA ILE A 162 -3.70 -4.28 -23.51
C ILE A 162 -4.73 -3.36 -24.17
N THR A 163 -5.48 -2.60 -23.38
CA THR A 163 -6.73 -1.93 -23.80
C THR A 163 -6.58 -0.43 -24.11
N ASP A 164 -5.57 0.25 -23.57
CA ASP A 164 -5.35 1.66 -23.84
C ASP A 164 -4.45 1.84 -25.08
N PRO A 165 -4.49 3.01 -25.74
CA PRO A 165 -3.50 3.40 -26.74
C PRO A 165 -2.15 3.77 -26.10
N PRO A 166 -1.02 3.70 -26.83
CA PRO A 166 0.27 4.23 -26.37
C PRO A 166 0.18 5.70 -25.97
N PRO A 167 0.95 6.18 -24.96
CA PRO A 167 2.15 5.57 -24.36
C PRO A 167 1.94 4.65 -23.15
N ASP A 168 0.79 4.68 -22.49
CA ASP A 168 0.49 3.84 -21.32
C ASP A 168 -0.27 2.54 -21.69
N GLY A 169 -0.56 2.37 -22.98
CA GLY A 169 -0.96 1.15 -23.65
C GLY A 169 0.12 0.57 -24.58
N LYS A 170 0.12 -0.73 -24.85
CA LYS A 170 0.98 -1.36 -25.87
C LYS A 170 0.22 -1.87 -27.10
N LEU A 171 -1.06 -2.20 -26.96
CA LEU A 171 -1.79 -2.97 -27.98
C LEU A 171 -3.12 -2.35 -28.45
N ASP A 172 -3.73 -1.41 -27.70
CA ASP A 172 -4.98 -0.73 -28.07
C ASP A 172 -6.11 -1.69 -28.51
N LEU A 173 -6.29 -2.78 -27.76
CA LEU A 173 -7.29 -3.80 -28.08
C LEU A 173 -8.61 -3.48 -27.40
N ASP A 174 -9.69 -3.49 -28.18
CA ASP A 174 -11.04 -3.48 -27.63
C ASP A 174 -11.30 -4.79 -26.87
N ALA A 175 -11.53 -4.69 -25.56
CA ALA A 175 -11.83 -5.83 -24.70
C ALA A 175 -12.75 -5.41 -23.55
N GLN A 176 -13.65 -6.31 -23.15
CA GLN A 176 -14.57 -6.06 -22.06
C GLN A 176 -13.93 -6.40 -20.72
N LEU A 177 -13.65 -5.39 -19.90
CA LEU A 177 -13.10 -5.59 -18.55
C LEU A 177 -14.19 -6.16 -17.61
N VAL A 178 -13.83 -7.19 -16.85
CA VAL A 178 -14.68 -7.83 -15.84
C VAL A 178 -13.98 -8.01 -14.50
#